data_AF-A0A7C9RDB2-F1
#
_entry.id   AF-A0A7C9RDB2-F1
#
_cell.length_a   1.000
_cell.length_b   1.000
_cell.length_c   1.000
_cell.angle_alpha   90.00
_cell.angle_beta   90.00
_cell.angle_gamma   90.00
#
_symmetry.space_group_name_H-M   'P 1'
#
loop_
_entity.id
_entity.type
_entity.pdbx_description
1 polymer ?
#
loop_
_entity_poly.entity_id
_entity_poly.type
_entity_poly.pdbx_seq_one_letter_code
_entity_poly.pdbx_strand_id
1 'polypeptide(L)'
;FVDIAIGAFFILMIPFRRWMHARQFTLPLWSLGVIGAAMGYLTGIVASTGPMTVPIFVSYGLIRGPLLGTEAAVSLAVYISKAITFQRLDALPPDVIFKGLIAGSSLFVGAFIAKRVVMHINAANFHYLMEALMLVAGLSMFWSAFQG
;
A
#
# COMPACT_ATOMS: atom_id res chain seq x y z
N PHE A 1 -6.05 4.70 20.79
CA PHE A 1 -7.16 4.25 19.93
C PHE A 1 -6.74 4.11 18.47
N VAL A 2 -6.08 5.12 17.87
CA VAL A 2 -5.59 5.06 16.48
C VAL A 2 -4.68 3.86 16.22
N ASP A 3 -3.72 3.58 17.11
CA ASP A 3 -2.78 2.46 16.94
C ASP A 3 -3.45 1.09 17.00
N ILE A 4 -4.49 0.93 17.83
CA ILE A 4 -5.30 -0.29 17.92
C ILE A 4 -6.09 -0.51 16.63
N ALA A 5 -6.69 0.56 16.08
CA ALA A 5 -7.43 0.49 14.83
C ALA A 5 -6.53 0.13 13.64
N ILE A 6 -5.33 0.70 13.57
CA ILE A 6 -4.35 0.39 12.51
C ILE A 6 -3.80 -1.03 12.68
N GLY A 7 -3.48 -1.44 13.92
CA GLY A 7 -3.05 -2.80 14.23
C GLY A 7 -4.09 -3.85 13.86
N ALA A 8 -5.36 -3.64 14.25
CA ALA A 8 -6.47 -4.51 13.88
C ALA A 8 -6.69 -4.57 12.36
N PHE A 9 -6.56 -3.43 11.67
CA PHE A 9 -6.65 -3.37 10.21
C PHE A 9 -5.56 -4.23 9.54
N PHE A 10 -4.30 -4.12 9.97
CA PHE A 10 -3.21 -4.95 9.44
C PHE A 10 -3.47 -6.45 9.62
N ILE A 11 -3.95 -6.86 10.81
CA ILE A 11 -4.23 -8.27 11.09
C ILE A 11 -5.42 -8.77 10.28
N LEU A 12 -6.52 -8.02 10.21
CA LEU A 12 -7.72 -8.38 9.44
C LEU A 12 -7.45 -8.46 7.93
N MET A 13 -6.47 -7.70 7.44
CA MET A 13 -6.09 -7.70 6.04
C MET A 13 -5.39 -9.00 5.61
N ILE A 14 -4.82 -9.77 6.54
CA ILE A 14 -4.16 -11.06 6.26
C ILE A 14 -5.17 -12.12 5.76
N PRO A 15 -6.24 -12.48 6.49
CA PRO A 15 -7.23 -13.45 6.01
C PRO A 15 -8.00 -12.92 4.79
N PHE A 16 -8.27 -11.62 4.74
CA PHE A 16 -8.96 -11.00 3.60
C PHE A 16 -8.16 -11.10 2.30
N ARG A 17 -6.84 -10.88 2.36
CA ARG A 17 -5.93 -11.06 1.22
C ARG A 17 -5.89 -12.52 0.74
N ARG A 18 -5.83 -13.48 1.66
CA ARG A 18 -5.88 -14.92 1.32
C ARG A 18 -7.20 -15.31 0.63
N TRP A 19 -8.32 -14.77 1.10
CA TRP A 19 -9.64 -15.01 0.51
C TRP A 19 -9.79 -14.43 -0.90
N MET A 20 -9.29 -13.21 -1.14
CA MET A 20 -9.29 -12.62 -2.48
C MET A 20 -8.40 -13.39 -3.45
N HIS A 21 -7.21 -13.80 -3.02
CA HIS A 21 -6.28 -14.57 -3.87
C HIS A 21 -6.88 -15.93 -4.29
N ALA A 22 -7.69 -16.54 -3.43
CA ALA A 22 -8.37 -17.81 -3.71
C ALA A 22 -9.55 -17.68 -4.70
N ARG A 23 -10.08 -16.49 -4.94
CA ARG A 23 -11.35 -16.29 -5.64
C ARG A 23 -11.27 -15.82 -7.10
N GLN A 24 -10.07 -15.54 -7.64
CA GLN A 24 -9.77 -15.23 -9.05
C GLN A 24 -10.92 -14.57 -9.85
N PHE A 25 -11.55 -13.53 -9.30
CA PHE A 25 -12.66 -12.85 -9.98
C PHE A 25 -12.13 -12.07 -11.19
N THR A 26 -12.87 -12.04 -12.29
CA THR A 26 -12.61 -11.11 -13.39
C THR A 26 -13.50 -9.89 -13.21
N LEU A 27 -12.92 -8.73 -12.91
CA LEU A 27 -13.68 -7.50 -12.65
C LEU A 27 -13.77 -6.62 -13.91
N PRO A 28 -14.95 -6.06 -14.25
CA PRO A 28 -15.09 -5.10 -15.34
C PRO A 28 -14.47 -3.74 -14.98
N LEU A 29 -14.07 -2.96 -15.99
CA LEU A 29 -13.31 -1.69 -15.82
C LEU A 29 -14.00 -0.66 -14.92
N TRP A 30 -15.33 -0.63 -14.92
CA TRP A 30 -16.12 0.27 -14.06
C TRP A 30 -15.97 -0.08 -12.56
N SER A 31 -15.84 -1.37 -12.24
CA SER A 31 -15.55 -1.84 -10.88
C SER A 31 -14.17 -1.38 -10.41
N LEU A 32 -13.21 -1.22 -11.33
CA LEU A 32 -11.87 -0.72 -11.01
C LEU A 32 -11.90 0.74 -10.54
N GLY A 33 -12.78 1.56 -11.14
CA GLY A 33 -13.01 2.94 -10.71
C GLY A 33 -13.62 3.04 -9.30
N VAL A 34 -14.65 2.24 -9.02
CA VAL A 34 -15.30 2.20 -7.70
C VAL A 34 -14.35 1.68 -6.62
N ILE A 35 -13.63 0.59 -6.90
CA ILE A 35 -12.64 0.01 -5.98
C ILE A 35 -11.47 0.97 -5.79
N GLY A 36 -11.02 1.63 -6.86
CA GLY A 36 -9.97 2.65 -6.81
C GLY A 36 -10.38 3.86 -5.95
N ALA A 37 -11.63 4.32 -6.05
CA ALA A 37 -12.16 5.39 -5.22
C ALA A 37 -12.26 4.97 -3.73
N ALA A 38 -12.78 3.77 -3.46
CA ALA A 38 -12.84 3.23 -2.11
C ALA A 38 -11.44 3.05 -1.50
N MET A 39 -10.48 2.54 -2.28
CA MET A 39 -9.08 2.41 -1.87
C MET A 39 -8.37 3.76 -1.71
N GLY A 40 -8.67 4.74 -2.56
CA GLY A 40 -8.19 6.11 -2.43
C GLY A 40 -8.68 6.77 -1.14
N TYR A 41 -9.95 6.53 -0.78
CA TYR A 41 -10.50 6.96 0.50
C TYR A 41 -9.83 6.25 1.68
N LEU A 42 -9.72 4.92 1.62
CA LEU A 42 -9.09 4.10 2.67
C LEU A 42 -7.61 4.47 2.87
N THR A 43 -6.85 4.69 1.79
CA THR A 43 -5.46 5.17 1.87
C THR A 43 -5.36 6.55 2.48
N GLY A 44 -6.38 7.40 2.30
CA GLY A 44 -6.50 8.69 2.96
C GLY A 44 -6.55 8.59 4.49
N ILE A 45 -7.16 7.52 5.02
CA ILE A 45 -7.36 7.30 6.45
C ILE A 45 -6.29 6.40 7.05
N VAL A 46 -5.86 5.34 6.34
CA VAL A 46 -4.94 4.30 6.82
C VAL A 46 -3.85 4.03 5.79
N ALA A 47 -2.59 4.01 6.20
CA ALA A 47 -1.44 3.99 5.30
C ALA A 47 -1.19 2.67 4.53
N SER A 48 -2.00 1.61 4.69
CA SER A 48 -1.61 0.24 4.30
C SER A 48 -2.59 -0.49 3.37
N THR A 49 -2.82 0.01 2.17
CA THR A 49 -3.61 -0.72 1.15
C THR A 49 -2.76 -1.47 0.12
N GLY A 50 -1.42 -1.29 0.14
CA GLY A 50 -0.52 -1.79 -0.90
C GLY A 50 -0.62 -3.29 -1.23
N PRO A 51 -0.74 -4.20 -0.25
CA PRO A 51 -0.90 -5.63 -0.52
C PRO A 51 -2.22 -6.03 -1.21
N MET A 52 -3.21 -5.11 -1.28
CA MET A 52 -4.52 -5.33 -1.90
C MET A 52 -4.60 -4.87 -3.36
N THR A 53 -3.84 -3.86 -3.77
CA THR A 53 -3.88 -3.35 -5.16
C THR A 53 -3.43 -4.39 -6.18
N VAL A 54 -2.43 -5.19 -5.82
CA VAL A 54 -1.87 -6.24 -6.69
C VAL A 54 -2.93 -7.26 -7.15
N PRO A 55 -3.69 -7.96 -6.27
CA PRO A 55 -4.71 -8.90 -6.71
C PRO A 55 -5.85 -8.23 -7.49
N ILE A 56 -6.19 -6.97 -7.20
CA ILE A 56 -7.25 -6.22 -7.92
C ILE A 56 -6.84 -5.97 -9.37
N PHE A 57 -5.62 -5.53 -9.64
CA PHE A 57 -5.16 -5.30 -11.01
C PHE A 57 -4.93 -6.62 -11.78
N VAL A 58 -4.46 -7.67 -11.09
CA VAL A 58 -4.35 -9.02 -11.68
C VAL A 58 -5.72 -9.59 -12.03
N SER A 59 -6.75 -9.31 -11.22
CA SER A 59 -8.16 -9.67 -11.48
C SER A 59 -8.72 -9.05 -12.76
N TYR A 60 -8.17 -7.90 -13.19
CA TYR A 60 -8.51 -7.23 -14.45
C TYR A 60 -7.69 -7.77 -15.64
N GLY A 61 -6.75 -8.68 -15.41
CA GLY A 61 -5.89 -9.26 -16.45
C GLY A 61 -4.58 -8.50 -16.68
N LEU A 62 -4.24 -7.50 -15.84
CA LEU A 62 -2.90 -6.91 -15.88
C LEU A 62 -1.89 -7.88 -15.28
N ILE A 63 -0.91 -8.28 -16.08
CA ILE A 63 0.16 -9.19 -15.69
C ILE A 63 1.51 -8.51 -15.90
N ARG A 64 2.41 -8.59 -14.91
CA ARG A 64 3.81 -8.14 -14.98
C ARG A 64 3.98 -6.62 -15.26
N GLY A 65 4.40 -6.23 -16.47
CA GLY A 65 4.79 -4.86 -16.81
C GLY A 65 3.64 -3.85 -16.72
N PRO A 66 2.51 -4.09 -17.42
CA PRO A 66 1.31 -3.27 -17.31
C PRO A 66 0.80 -3.12 -15.87
N LEU A 67 0.82 -4.21 -15.09
CA LEU A 67 0.45 -4.22 -13.66
C LEU A 67 1.27 -3.22 -12.86
N LEU A 68 2.60 -3.33 -12.93
CA LEU A 68 3.52 -2.46 -12.21
C LEU A 68 3.41 -1.00 -12.66
N GLY A 69 3.22 -0.76 -13.96
CA GLY A 69 3.06 0.58 -14.52
C GLY A 69 1.78 1.26 -14.03
N THR A 70 0.65 0.55 -14.10
CA THR A 70 -0.64 1.07 -13.63
C THR A 70 -0.67 1.26 -12.13
N GLU A 71 -0.11 0.33 -11.35
CA GLU A 71 0.00 0.46 -9.90
C GLU A 71 0.85 1.67 -9.49
N ALA A 72 1.98 1.88 -10.16
CA ALA A 72 2.83 3.05 -9.93
C ALA A 72 2.10 4.35 -10.29
N ALA A 73 1.42 4.40 -11.44
CA ALA A 73 0.67 5.59 -11.87
C ALA A 73 -0.48 5.93 -10.91
N VAL A 74 -1.24 4.91 -10.46
CA VAL A 74 -2.33 5.09 -9.49
C VAL A 74 -1.78 5.58 -8.15
N SER A 75 -0.68 4.98 -7.67
CA SER A 75 -0.04 5.40 -6.42
C SER A 75 0.42 6.86 -6.51
N LEU A 76 1.03 7.24 -7.64
CA LEU A 76 1.50 8.61 -7.89
C LEU A 76 0.33 9.59 -7.89
N ALA A 77 -0.76 9.27 -8.59
CA ALA A 77 -1.97 10.08 -8.60
C ALA A 77 -2.52 10.30 -7.18
N VAL A 78 -2.64 9.24 -6.38
CA VAL A 78 -3.11 9.33 -4.98
C VAL A 78 -2.20 10.23 -4.13
N TYR A 79 -0.88 10.07 -4.24
CA TYR A 79 0.07 10.87 -3.45
C TYR A 79 0.10 12.35 -3.87
N ILE A 80 -0.01 12.64 -5.17
CA ILE A 80 -0.17 14.02 -5.65
C ILE A 80 -1.47 14.63 -5.12
N SER A 81 -2.59 13.91 -5.20
CA SER A 81 -3.87 14.39 -4.67
C SER A 81 -3.77 14.70 -3.17
N LYS A 82 -3.07 13.88 -2.38
CA LYS A 82 -2.80 14.17 -0.96
C LYS A 82 -1.96 15.42 -0.76
N ALA A 83 -0.86 15.56 -1.51
CA ALA A 83 0.00 16.73 -1.40
C ALA A 83 -0.76 18.03 -1.71
N ILE A 84 -1.56 18.04 -2.79
CA ILE A 84 -2.39 19.19 -3.15
C ILE A 84 -3.43 19.46 -2.06
N THR A 85 -4.11 18.43 -1.55
CA THR A 85 -5.14 18.60 -0.51
C THR A 85 -4.56 19.19 0.76
N PHE A 86 -3.42 18.68 1.24
CA PHE A 86 -2.76 19.23 2.43
C PHE A 86 -2.21 20.63 2.21
N GLN A 87 -1.71 20.94 1.01
CA GLN A 87 -1.32 22.30 0.66
C GLN A 87 -2.53 23.26 0.71
N ARG A 88 -3.70 22.86 0.19
CA ARG A 88 -4.92 23.68 0.20
C ARG A 88 -5.52 23.88 1.59
N LEU A 89 -5.21 22.99 2.53
CA LEU A 89 -5.65 23.08 3.92
C LEU A 89 -4.64 23.81 4.82
N ASP A 90 -3.62 24.47 4.24
CA ASP A 90 -2.48 25.07 4.95
C ASP A 90 -1.75 24.10 5.91
N ALA A 91 -1.92 22.80 5.66
CA ALA A 91 -1.37 21.69 6.44
C ALA A 91 -0.06 21.15 5.83
N LEU A 92 0.53 21.87 4.87
CA LEU A 92 1.80 21.50 4.23
C LEU A 92 2.85 22.60 4.35
N PRO A 93 3.52 22.71 5.52
CA PRO A 93 4.64 23.61 5.72
C PRO A 93 5.78 23.36 4.71
N PRO A 94 6.54 24.40 4.30
CA PRO A 94 7.67 24.23 3.40
C PRO A 94 8.76 23.28 3.91
N ASP A 95 8.97 23.20 5.24
CA ASP A 95 9.93 22.27 5.83
C ASP A 95 9.52 20.80 5.65
N VAL A 96 8.21 20.53 5.64
CA VAL A 96 7.67 19.19 5.37
C VAL A 96 7.91 18.78 3.92
N ILE A 97 7.90 19.72 2.97
CA ILE A 97 8.25 19.45 1.57
C ILE A 97 9.70 19.01 1.45
N PHE A 98 10.64 19.72 2.10
CA PHE A 98 12.06 19.33 2.11
C PHE A 98 12.29 17.96 2.76
N LYS A 99 11.68 17.72 3.93
CA LYS A 99 11.71 16.40 4.59
C LYS A 99 11.13 15.32 3.68
N GLY A 100 10.04 15.62 2.99
CA GLY A 100 9.39 14.75 2.02
C GLY A 100 10.29 14.41 0.83
N LEU A 101 11.04 15.38 0.29
CA LEU A 101 12.01 15.13 -0.79
C LEU A 101 13.16 14.24 -0.34
N ILE A 102 13.71 14.47 0.85
CA ILE A 102 14.79 13.65 1.42
C ILE A 102 14.29 12.23 1.68
N ALA A 103 13.14 12.09 2.34
CA ALA A 103 12.54 10.78 2.61
C ALA A 103 12.16 10.05 1.31
N GLY A 104 11.54 10.75 0.37
CA GLY A 104 11.12 10.21 -0.93
C GLY A 104 12.30 9.75 -1.79
N SER A 105 13.36 10.56 -1.89
CA SER A 105 14.58 10.17 -2.61
C SER A 105 15.29 8.99 -1.94
N SER A 106 15.36 8.97 -0.61
CA SER A 106 15.91 7.85 0.16
C SER A 106 15.13 6.55 -0.06
N LEU A 107 13.79 6.62 -0.05
CA LEU A 107 12.91 5.50 -0.36
C LEU A 107 13.09 5.02 -1.80
N PHE A 108 13.22 5.95 -2.76
CA PHE A 108 13.45 5.62 -4.16
C PHE A 108 14.75 4.84 -4.35
N VAL A 109 15.85 5.32 -3.75
CA VAL A 109 17.15 4.62 -3.78
C VAL A 109 17.05 3.26 -3.08
N GLY A 110 16.41 3.19 -1.92
CA GLY A 110 16.18 1.95 -1.19
C GLY A 110 15.40 0.92 -2.01
N ALA A 111 14.31 1.32 -2.66
CA ALA A 111 13.51 0.47 -3.53
C ALA A 111 14.30 0.00 -4.75
N PHE A 112 15.12 0.87 -5.35
CA PHE A 112 15.98 0.53 -6.48
C PHE A 112 17.02 -0.54 -6.13
N ILE A 113 17.62 -0.45 -4.94
CA ILE A 113 18.58 -1.45 -4.43
C ILE A 113 17.84 -2.74 -4.05
N ALA A 114 16.75 -2.63 -3.30
CA ALA A 114 15.95 -3.77 -2.85
C ALA A 114 15.38 -4.58 -4.02
N LYS A 115 15.05 -3.92 -5.14
CA LYS A 115 14.60 -4.59 -6.37
C LYS A 115 15.56 -5.68 -6.81
N ARG A 116 16.89 -5.48 -6.71
CA ARG A 116 17.86 -6.54 -7.06
C ARG A 116 17.69 -7.77 -6.19
N VAL A 117 17.47 -7.61 -4.89
CA VAL A 117 17.29 -8.74 -3.97
C VAL A 117 15.95 -9.42 -4.22
N VAL A 118 14.87 -8.65 -4.33
CA VAL A 118 13.50 -9.17 -4.51
C VAL A 118 13.34 -9.95 -5.81
N MET A 119 14.02 -9.55 -6.89
CA MET A 119 13.96 -10.26 -8.18
C MET A 119 14.54 -11.69 -8.13
N HIS A 120 15.30 -12.05 -7.08
CA HIS A 120 15.82 -13.41 -6.88
C HIS A 120 14.91 -14.28 -5.98
N ILE A 121 13.81 -13.73 -5.46
CA ILE A 121 12.88 -14.43 -4.56
C ILE A 121 11.77 -15.08 -5.39
N ASN A 122 11.53 -16.38 -5.15
CA ASN A 122 10.39 -17.08 -5.76
C ASN A 122 9.04 -16.52 -5.23
N ALA A 123 8.00 -16.54 -6.05
CA ALA A 123 6.67 -15.99 -5.74
C ALA A 123 6.11 -16.49 -4.40
N ALA A 124 6.25 -17.78 -4.08
CA ALA A 124 5.80 -18.34 -2.80
C ALA A 124 6.51 -17.69 -1.60
N ASN A 125 7.83 -17.53 -1.68
CA ASN A 125 8.62 -16.92 -0.61
C ASN A 125 8.33 -15.42 -0.47
N PHE A 126 8.06 -14.73 -1.59
CA PHE A 126 7.63 -13.34 -1.58
C PHE A 126 6.28 -13.18 -0.86
N HIS A 127 5.33 -14.10 -1.09
CA HIS A 127 4.06 -14.09 -0.36
C HIS A 127 4.26 -14.28 1.15
N TYR A 128 5.07 -15.25 1.58
CA TYR A 128 5.37 -15.46 2.99
C TYR A 128 6.10 -14.26 3.62
N LEU A 129 7.04 -13.66 2.91
CA LEU A 129 7.74 -12.45 3.38
C LEU A 129 6.77 -11.30 3.63
N MET A 130 5.85 -11.05 2.70
CA MET A 130 4.83 -10.00 2.85
C MET A 130 3.88 -10.29 4.01
N GLU A 131 3.45 -11.55 4.20
CA GLU A 131 2.61 -11.93 5.35
C GLU A 131 3.35 -11.76 6.68
N ALA A 132 4.63 -12.15 6.76
CA ALA A 132 5.46 -11.97 7.94
C ALA A 132 5.65 -10.48 8.27
N LEU A 133 5.93 -9.64 7.27
CA LEU A 133 6.06 -8.20 7.45
C LEU A 133 4.76 -7.57 7.98
N MET A 134 3.61 -7.98 7.45
CA MET A 134 2.30 -7.51 7.92
C MET A 134 2.02 -7.95 9.36
N LEU A 135 2.36 -9.19 9.73
CA LEU A 135 2.21 -9.69 11.09
C LEU A 135 3.09 -8.92 12.07
N VAL A 136 4.37 -8.73 11.74
CA VAL A 136 5.32 -8.00 12.60
C VAL A 136 4.88 -6.54 12.78
N ALA A 137 4.46 -5.88 11.70
CA ALA A 137 3.93 -4.50 11.76
C ALA A 137 2.64 -4.41 12.59
N GLY A 138 1.71 -5.36 12.42
CA GLY A 138 0.49 -5.40 13.23
C GLY A 138 0.81 -5.58 14.71
N LEU A 139 1.65 -6.55 15.05
CA LEU A 139 2.06 -6.83 16.44
C LEU A 139 2.82 -5.66 17.08
N SER A 140 3.70 -4.98 16.34
CA SER A 140 4.43 -3.81 16.87
C SER A 140 3.50 -2.63 17.17
N MET A 141 2.47 -2.42 16.34
CA MET A 141 1.47 -1.39 16.62
C MET A 141 0.58 -1.73 17.81
N PHE A 142 0.19 -3.00 17.97
CA PHE A 142 -0.49 -3.46 19.20
C PHE A 142 0.40 -3.23 20.42
N TRP A 143 1.69 -3.57 20.34
CA TRP A 143 2.64 -3.35 21.44
C TRP A 143 2.76 -1.86 21.80
N SER A 144 2.89 -0.98 20.81
CA SER A 144 2.91 0.47 21.01
C SER A 144 1.62 0.98 21.66
N ALA A 145 0.47 0.38 21.33
CA ALA A 145 -0.81 0.75 21.91
C ALA A 145 -1.00 0.31 23.38
N PHE A 146 -0.22 -0.65 23.87
CA PHE A 146 -0.21 -1.06 25.28
C PHE A 146 0.83 -0.32 26.13
N GLN A 147 1.80 0.36 25.49
CA GLN A 147 2.82 1.16 26.18
C GLN A 147 2.46 2.65 26.30
N GLY A 148 1.48 3.13 25.55
CA GLY A 148 0.94 4.51 25.62
C GLY A 148 -0.40 4.58 26.30
#